data_AF-A0A351ARV1-F1
#
_entry.id   AF-A0A351ARV1-F1
#
_cell.length_a   1.000
_cell.length_b   1.000
_cell.length_c   1.000
_cell.angle_alpha   90.00
_cell.angle_beta   90.00
_cell.angle_gamma   90.00
#
_symmetry.space_group_name_H-M   'P 1'
#
loop_
_entity.id
_entity.type
_entity.pdbx_description
1 polymer ?
#
loop_
_entity_poly.entity_id
_entity_poly.type
_entity_poly.pdbx_seq_one_letter_code
_entity_poly.pdbx_strand_id
1 'polypeptide(L)'
;VFVNFSTDDCLLTRAEAKIMMDDYNGAAADLTLWQNNMVKASFRKDLTPESIQTFFNSVEYADGMNSTIKKHIAPAFEVGEEGGVKESMLQCVLDFKRIQNLHEGTRWFDIKRYNIEIVRRVMGADGFPETVTDSLKAGDPRRAVQIPAKVIKAGLQGNPRNN
;
A
#
# COMPACT_ATOMS: atom_id res chain seq x y z
N VAL A 1 -14.28 19.20 -4.48
CA VAL A 1 -13.08 19.93 -4.04
C VAL A 1 -11.95 18.93 -4.03
N PHE A 2 -10.88 19.17 -4.79
CA PHE A 2 -9.67 18.33 -4.77
C PHE A 2 -8.71 18.93 -3.75
N VAL A 3 -8.23 18.11 -2.81
CA VAL A 3 -7.29 18.57 -1.77
C VAL A 3 -5.89 18.30 -2.28
N ASN A 4 -5.14 19.37 -2.59
CA ASN A 4 -3.78 19.24 -3.12
C ASN A 4 -2.76 18.78 -2.06
N PHE A 5 -3.01 19.11 -0.79
CA PHE A 5 -2.11 18.85 0.32
C PHE A 5 -2.90 18.85 1.62
N SER A 6 -2.70 17.85 2.47
CA SER A 6 -3.40 17.70 3.74
C SER A 6 -2.42 17.41 4.87
N THR A 7 -2.80 17.82 6.09
CA THR A 7 -2.03 17.50 7.30
C THR A 7 -2.01 16.01 7.59
N ASP A 8 -3.09 15.30 7.25
CA ASP A 8 -3.23 13.86 7.47
C ASP A 8 -2.26 13.06 6.60
N ASP A 9 -2.16 13.40 5.30
CA ASP A 9 -1.20 12.74 4.41
C ASP A 9 0.25 13.09 4.77
N CYS A 10 0.50 14.32 5.24
CA CYS A 10 1.81 14.72 5.78
C CYS A 10 2.18 13.90 7.03
N LEU A 11 1.22 13.69 7.94
CA LEU A 11 1.40 12.87 9.14
C LEU A 11 1.73 11.42 8.79
N LEU A 12 0.99 10.81 7.85
CA LEU A 12 1.25 9.44 7.40
C LEU A 12 2.58 9.31 6.63
N THR A 13 2.94 10.31 5.84
CA THR A 13 4.25 10.37 5.16
C THR A 13 5.39 10.49 6.17
N ARG A 14 5.21 11.25 7.26
CA ARG A 14 6.17 11.34 8.36
C ARG A 14 6.30 10.00 9.10
N ALA A 15 5.18 9.32 9.36
CA ALA A 15 5.19 7.99 9.97
C ALA A 15 5.98 7.00 9.11
N GLU A 16 5.73 6.99 7.80
CA GLU A 16 6.47 6.16 6.83
C GLU A 16 7.97 6.45 6.87
N ALA A 17 8.39 7.72 6.86
CA ALA A 17 9.78 8.10 6.95
C ALA A 17 10.45 7.65 8.26
N LYS A 18 9.76 7.77 9.39
CA LYS A 18 10.24 7.29 10.69
C LYS A 18 10.44 5.77 10.70
N ILE A 19 9.53 5.00 10.10
CA ILE A 19 9.69 3.55 9.92
C ILE A 19 10.96 3.24 9.11
N MET A 20 11.22 4.01 8.05
CA MET A 20 12.42 3.83 7.25
C MET A 20 13.72 4.13 8.02
N MET A 21 13.67 5.05 8.99
CA MET A 21 14.76 5.40 9.91
C MET A 21 14.81 4.52 11.16
N ASP A 22 14.02 3.46 11.23
CA ASP A 22 13.88 2.54 12.37
C ASP A 22 13.41 3.21 13.68
N ASP A 23 12.82 4.42 13.60
CA ASP A 23 12.10 5.07 14.71
C ASP A 23 10.65 4.53 14.79
N TYR A 24 10.52 3.28 15.21
CA TYR A 24 9.23 2.60 15.25
C TYR A 24 8.27 3.21 16.28
N ASN A 25 8.77 3.65 17.42
CA ASN A 25 7.96 4.28 18.45
C ASN A 25 7.42 5.64 17.99
N GLY A 26 8.27 6.47 17.37
CA GLY A 26 7.84 7.74 16.80
C GLY A 26 6.85 7.57 15.65
N ALA A 27 6.99 6.50 14.85
CA ALA A 27 6.03 6.16 13.80
C ALA A 27 4.69 5.69 14.38
N ALA A 28 4.71 4.81 15.39
CA ALA A 28 3.52 4.31 16.05
C ALA A 28 2.73 5.42 16.74
N ALA A 29 3.41 6.45 17.28
CA ALA A 29 2.78 7.65 17.80
C ALA A 29 2.04 8.45 16.72
N ASP A 30 2.63 8.62 15.53
CA ASP A 30 1.99 9.30 14.39
C ASP A 30 0.77 8.51 13.88
N LEU A 31 0.90 7.18 13.78
CA LEU A 31 -0.20 6.30 13.39
C LEU A 31 -1.35 6.30 14.40
N THR A 32 -1.03 6.31 15.70
CA THR A 32 -2.01 6.44 16.79
C THR A 32 -2.77 7.75 16.69
N LEU A 33 -2.05 8.86 16.45
CA LEU A 33 -2.65 10.18 16.29
C LEU A 33 -3.62 10.21 15.11
N TRP A 34 -3.24 9.65 13.96
CA TRP A 34 -4.14 9.56 12.81
C TRP A 34 -5.36 8.70 13.12
N GLN A 35 -5.16 7.46 13.61
CA GLN A 35 -6.23 6.51 13.89
C GLN A 35 -7.27 7.09 14.85
N ASN A 36 -6.83 7.68 15.96
CA ASN A 36 -7.72 8.17 17.00
C ASN A 36 -8.59 9.36 16.56
N ASN A 37 -8.19 10.06 15.49
CA ASN A 37 -8.97 11.11 14.85
C ASN A 37 -9.91 10.58 13.76
N MET A 38 -9.63 9.39 13.20
CA MET A 38 -10.46 8.76 12.16
C MET A 38 -11.55 7.84 12.72
N VAL A 39 -11.40 7.37 13.96
CA VAL A 39 -12.34 6.42 14.59
C VAL A 39 -13.10 7.04 15.76
N LYS A 40 -14.25 6.44 16.10
CA LYS A 40 -15.02 6.82 17.29
C LYS A 40 -14.20 6.54 18.56
N ALA A 41 -14.48 7.29 19.63
CA ALA A 41 -13.77 7.17 20.91
C ALA A 41 -13.68 5.72 21.44
N SER A 42 -14.73 4.91 21.24
CA SER A 42 -14.79 3.50 21.65
C SER A 42 -13.83 2.56 20.90
N PHE A 43 -13.29 2.99 19.76
CA PHE A 43 -12.35 2.23 18.93
C PHE A 43 -10.93 2.79 18.97
N ARG A 44 -10.71 3.87 19.75
CA ARG A 44 -9.38 4.44 19.92
C ARG A 44 -8.47 3.43 20.61
N LYS A 45 -7.23 3.37 20.16
CA LYS A 45 -6.22 2.46 20.70
C LYS A 45 -4.84 3.09 20.50
N ASP A 46 -4.00 2.97 21.52
CA ASP A 46 -2.60 3.32 21.40
C ASP A 46 -1.88 2.20 20.65
N LEU A 47 -1.34 2.54 19.49
CA LEU A 47 -0.57 1.61 18.68
C LEU A 47 0.87 1.60 19.18
N THR A 48 1.41 0.41 19.38
CA THR A 48 2.85 0.14 19.57
C THR A 48 3.38 -0.73 18.43
N PRO A 49 4.69 -0.72 18.17
CA PRO A 49 5.29 -1.61 17.17
C PRO A 49 4.92 -3.08 17.37
N GLU A 50 4.91 -3.55 18.62
CA GLU A 50 4.56 -4.92 18.98
C GLU A 50 3.08 -5.22 18.69
N SER A 51 2.19 -4.28 18.99
CA SER A 51 0.76 -4.44 18.73
C SER A 51 0.45 -4.50 17.23
N ILE A 52 1.15 -3.70 16.43
CA ILE A 52 1.01 -3.67 14.96
C ILE A 52 1.57 -4.96 14.38
N GLN A 53 2.76 -5.38 14.80
CA GLN A 53 3.36 -6.64 14.33
C GLN A 53 2.49 -7.84 14.71
N THR A 54 1.98 -7.89 15.94
CA THR A 54 1.07 -8.97 16.39
C THR A 54 -0.16 -9.05 15.48
N PHE A 55 -0.75 -7.91 15.14
CA PHE A 55 -1.89 -7.87 14.22
C PHE A 55 -1.53 -8.41 12.83
N PHE A 56 -0.47 -7.88 12.19
CA PHE A 56 -0.09 -8.33 10.84
C PHE A 56 0.48 -9.74 10.80
N ASN A 57 0.98 -10.30 11.90
CA ASN A 57 1.35 -11.72 11.98
C ASN A 57 0.15 -12.65 12.12
N SER A 58 -1.01 -12.13 12.57
CA SER A 58 -2.27 -12.89 12.59
C SER A 58 -3.02 -12.90 11.26
N VAL A 59 -2.56 -12.11 10.28
CA VAL A 59 -3.19 -11.96 8.97
C VAL A 59 -2.34 -12.64 7.91
N GLU A 60 -2.93 -13.56 7.15
CA GLU A 60 -2.27 -14.20 6.01
C GLU A 60 -1.97 -13.18 4.91
N TYR A 61 -0.91 -13.41 4.14
CA TYR A 61 -0.65 -12.59 2.95
C TYR A 61 -1.72 -12.78 1.89
N ALA A 62 -2.03 -11.71 1.16
CA ALA A 62 -2.95 -11.77 0.05
C ALA A 62 -2.26 -12.34 -1.19
N ASP A 63 -2.75 -13.47 -1.65
CA ASP A 63 -2.31 -14.17 -2.85
C ASP A 63 -3.52 -14.75 -3.59
N GLY A 64 -3.34 -15.26 -4.82
CA GLY A 64 -4.26 -16.25 -5.40
C GLY A 64 -5.74 -15.91 -5.23
N MET A 65 -6.48 -16.61 -4.37
CA MET A 65 -7.88 -16.34 -3.95
C MET A 65 -8.03 -15.56 -2.64
N ASN A 66 -6.97 -15.46 -1.83
CA ASN A 66 -6.97 -14.80 -0.54
C ASN A 66 -6.93 -13.27 -0.71
N SER A 67 -8.01 -12.60 -0.30
CA SER A 67 -8.15 -11.14 -0.41
C SER A 67 -7.94 -10.43 0.94
N THR A 68 -6.83 -10.74 1.62
CA THR A 68 -6.47 -10.12 2.90
C THR A 68 -5.88 -8.71 2.70
N ILE A 69 -5.70 -7.98 3.82
CA ILE A 69 -5.09 -6.64 3.80
C ILE A 69 -3.57 -6.66 3.65
N LYS A 70 -2.89 -7.69 4.16
CA LYS A 70 -1.42 -7.82 4.16
C LYS A 70 -0.92 -8.21 2.76
N LYS A 71 0.00 -7.45 2.18
CA LYS A 71 0.48 -7.67 0.80
C LYS A 71 1.96 -8.03 0.80
N HIS A 72 2.41 -8.87 -0.13
CA HIS A 72 3.85 -8.97 -0.39
C HIS A 72 4.38 -7.63 -0.92
N ILE A 73 5.45 -7.12 -0.30
CA ILE A 73 6.15 -5.89 -0.72
C ILE A 73 7.60 -6.22 -1.08
N ALA A 74 8.05 -5.71 -2.22
CA ALA A 74 9.41 -5.92 -2.71
C ALA A 74 9.96 -4.64 -3.39
N PRO A 75 10.08 -3.52 -2.63
CA PRO A 75 10.66 -2.28 -3.14
C PRO A 75 12.13 -2.44 -3.54
N ALA A 76 12.66 -1.45 -4.25
CA ALA A 76 14.09 -1.37 -4.61
C ALA A 76 15.00 -0.96 -3.42
N PHE A 77 14.43 -0.74 -2.23
CA PHE A 77 15.13 -0.35 -1.02
C PHE A 77 14.82 -1.34 0.11
N GLU A 78 15.67 -1.38 1.13
CA GLU A 78 15.56 -2.32 2.24
C GLU A 78 14.30 -2.05 3.09
N VAL A 79 13.47 -3.06 3.29
CA VAL A 79 12.25 -3.00 4.12
C VAL A 79 12.19 -4.06 5.22
N GLY A 80 13.32 -4.74 5.46
CA GLY A 80 13.41 -5.86 6.40
C GLY A 80 12.80 -7.13 5.83
N GLU A 81 12.79 -8.18 6.66
CA GLU A 81 12.22 -9.47 6.32
C GLU A 81 10.67 -9.45 6.31
N GLU A 82 10.07 -10.33 5.49
CA GLU A 82 8.63 -10.55 5.53
C GLU A 82 8.18 -11.07 6.91
N GLY A 83 7.16 -10.44 7.49
CA GLY A 83 6.68 -10.67 8.86
C GLY A 83 7.46 -9.91 9.93
N GLY A 84 8.55 -9.23 9.55
CA GLY A 84 9.35 -8.40 10.44
C GLY A 84 8.59 -7.19 10.98
N VAL A 85 9.16 -6.54 12.01
CA VAL A 85 8.58 -5.32 12.60
C VAL A 85 8.49 -4.21 11.55
N LYS A 86 9.55 -4.00 10.78
CA LYS A 86 9.62 -2.95 9.75
C LYS A 86 8.55 -3.14 8.69
N GLU A 87 8.45 -4.35 8.12
CA GLU A 87 7.43 -4.66 7.12
C GLU A 87 6.02 -4.50 7.71
N SER A 88 5.76 -5.02 8.91
CA SER A 88 4.43 -4.89 9.56
C SER A 88 4.03 -3.43 9.78
N MET A 89 4.97 -2.58 10.20
CA MET A 89 4.77 -1.14 10.34
C MET A 89 4.49 -0.49 8.98
N LEU A 90 5.20 -0.91 7.93
CA LEU A 90 4.96 -0.44 6.56
C LEU A 90 3.58 -0.86 6.04
N GLN A 91 3.13 -2.10 6.30
CA GLN A 91 1.77 -2.53 5.96
C GLN A 91 0.74 -1.62 6.62
N CYS A 92 0.92 -1.30 7.92
CA CYS A 92 0.03 -0.43 8.67
C CYS A 92 -0.10 0.96 8.04
N VAL A 93 1.03 1.65 7.81
CA VAL A 93 1.01 3.00 7.23
C VAL A 93 0.44 2.99 5.81
N LEU A 94 0.75 1.97 5.00
CA LEU A 94 0.21 1.85 3.64
C LEU A 94 -1.31 1.58 3.62
N ASP A 95 -1.83 0.84 4.60
CA ASP A 95 -3.27 0.64 4.77
C ASP A 95 -3.98 1.93 5.20
N PHE A 96 -3.38 2.70 6.11
CA PHE A 96 -3.93 4.00 6.52
C PHE A 96 -3.92 5.00 5.36
N LYS A 97 -2.83 5.07 4.59
CA LYS A 97 -2.75 5.91 3.37
C LYS A 97 -3.81 5.51 2.34
N ARG A 98 -4.14 4.21 2.22
CA ARG A 98 -5.21 3.74 1.33
C ARG A 98 -6.59 4.23 1.77
N ILE A 99 -6.85 4.29 3.08
CA ILE A 99 -8.11 4.81 3.63
C ILE A 99 -8.18 6.33 3.47
N GLN A 100 -7.12 7.03 3.88
CA GLN A 100 -7.03 8.49 3.83
C GLN A 100 -7.22 9.04 2.40
N ASN A 101 -6.51 8.45 1.43
CA ASN A 101 -6.42 8.98 0.08
C ASN A 101 -7.32 8.20 -0.91
N LEU A 102 -8.41 7.61 -0.42
CA LEU A 102 -9.35 6.88 -1.26
C LEU A 102 -9.93 7.83 -2.33
N HIS A 103 -9.91 7.40 -3.59
CA HIS A 103 -10.30 8.19 -4.76
C HIS A 103 -9.35 9.33 -5.18
N GLU A 104 -8.21 9.53 -4.51
CA GLU A 104 -7.24 10.57 -4.89
C GLU A 104 -6.15 10.07 -5.86
N GLY A 105 -6.15 8.77 -6.18
CA GLY A 105 -5.24 8.16 -7.15
C GLY A 105 -3.83 7.90 -6.63
N THR A 106 -3.52 8.28 -5.38
CA THR A 106 -2.17 8.15 -4.81
C THR A 106 -1.74 6.69 -4.59
N ARG A 107 -2.71 5.77 -4.41
CA ARG A 107 -2.46 4.33 -4.22
C ARG A 107 -1.61 3.71 -5.34
N TRP A 108 -1.71 4.23 -6.56
CA TRP A 108 -0.90 3.75 -7.68
C TRP A 108 0.60 3.95 -7.44
N PHE A 109 0.99 5.06 -6.82
CA PHE A 109 2.40 5.34 -6.52
C PHE A 109 2.95 4.42 -5.44
N ASP A 110 2.17 4.14 -4.39
CA ASP A 110 2.57 3.17 -3.36
C ASP A 110 2.71 1.76 -3.94
N ILE A 111 1.78 1.33 -4.80
CA ILE A 111 1.86 0.04 -5.50
C ILE A 111 3.16 -0.08 -6.31
N LYS A 112 3.54 0.99 -7.03
CA LYS A 112 4.76 0.99 -7.83
C LYS A 112 6.02 1.01 -6.97
N ARG A 113 6.04 1.86 -5.94
CA ARG A 113 7.22 2.06 -5.07
C ARG A 113 7.52 0.83 -4.22
N TYR A 114 6.49 0.19 -3.66
CA TYR A 114 6.61 -1.04 -2.88
C TYR A 114 6.47 -2.32 -3.71
N ASN A 115 6.36 -2.17 -5.03
CA ASN A 115 6.25 -3.27 -5.99
C ASN A 115 5.12 -4.29 -5.67
N ILE A 116 4.02 -3.81 -5.12
CA ILE A 116 2.88 -4.63 -4.68
C ILE A 116 2.20 -5.28 -5.89
N GLU A 117 1.95 -6.58 -5.85
CA GLU A 117 1.13 -7.27 -6.86
C GLU A 117 -0.36 -6.91 -6.72
N ILE A 118 -1.03 -6.68 -7.86
CA ILE A 118 -2.47 -6.43 -7.89
C ILE A 118 -3.16 -7.67 -8.46
N VAL A 119 -3.99 -8.32 -7.66
CA VAL A 119 -4.87 -9.40 -8.12
C VAL A 119 -6.27 -8.84 -8.30
N ARG A 120 -6.88 -9.03 -9.48
CA ARG A 120 -8.25 -8.64 -9.76
C ARG A 120 -9.18 -9.83 -9.60
N ARG A 121 -10.28 -9.60 -8.89
CA ARG A 121 -11.18 -10.65 -8.43
C ARG A 121 -12.62 -10.29 -8.78
N VAL A 122 -13.41 -11.27 -9.15
CA VAL A 122 -14.87 -11.17 -9.06
C VAL A 122 -15.26 -11.59 -7.66
N MET A 123 -16.08 -10.76 -7.01
CA MET A 123 -16.62 -11.05 -5.69
C MET A 123 -17.96 -11.78 -5.86
N GLY A 124 -18.11 -12.90 -5.17
CA GLY A 124 -19.36 -13.63 -5.07
C GLY A 124 -20.40 -12.87 -4.23
N ALA A 125 -21.64 -13.36 -4.26
CA ALA A 125 -22.74 -12.77 -3.50
C ALA A 125 -22.57 -12.88 -1.97
N ASP A 126 -21.73 -13.80 -1.52
CA ASP A 126 -21.33 -14.00 -0.12
C ASP A 126 -20.27 -12.97 0.34
N GLY A 127 -19.78 -12.12 -0.56
CA GLY A 127 -18.75 -11.12 -0.27
C GLY A 127 -17.33 -11.68 -0.28
N PHE A 128 -17.13 -12.93 -0.70
CA PHE A 128 -15.81 -13.54 -0.85
C PHE A 128 -15.38 -13.60 -2.33
N PRO A 129 -14.07 -13.62 -2.62
CA PRO A 129 -13.59 -13.81 -3.99
C PRO A 129 -14.09 -15.13 -4.57
N GLU A 130 -14.67 -15.10 -5.77
CA GLU A 130 -15.14 -16.28 -6.49
C GLU A 130 -14.15 -16.71 -7.58
N THR A 131 -13.62 -15.75 -8.34
CA THR A 131 -12.63 -16.01 -9.41
C THR A 131 -11.58 -14.91 -9.50
N VAL A 132 -10.35 -15.28 -9.87
CA VAL A 132 -9.31 -14.32 -10.32
C VAL A 132 -9.46 -14.11 -11.82
N THR A 133 -9.57 -12.87 -12.25
CA THR A 133 -9.74 -12.52 -13.67
C THR A 133 -8.47 -12.03 -14.33
N ASP A 134 -7.61 -11.33 -13.58
CA ASP A 134 -6.38 -10.74 -14.10
C ASP A 134 -5.42 -10.47 -12.93
N SER A 135 -4.14 -10.36 -13.23
CA SER A 135 -3.10 -9.99 -12.28
C SER A 135 -2.12 -9.01 -12.91
N LEU A 136 -1.67 -8.06 -12.10
CA LEU A 136 -0.57 -7.15 -12.43
C LEU A 136 0.60 -7.48 -11.51
N LYS A 137 1.42 -8.44 -11.94
CA LYS A 137 2.58 -8.95 -11.21
C LYS A 137 3.57 -7.85 -10.84
N ALA A 138 4.35 -8.10 -9.79
CA ALA A 138 5.50 -7.27 -9.42
C ALA A 138 6.40 -7.03 -10.66
N GLY A 139 6.81 -5.78 -10.88
CA GLY A 139 7.64 -5.38 -12.02
C GLY A 139 6.96 -5.39 -13.40
N ASP A 140 5.64 -5.67 -13.50
CA ASP A 140 4.96 -5.74 -14.80
C ASP A 140 5.07 -4.42 -15.60
N PRO A 141 5.57 -4.44 -16.86
CA PRO A 141 5.72 -3.23 -17.68
C PRO A 141 4.43 -2.46 -17.94
N ARG A 142 3.26 -3.08 -17.83
CA ARG A 142 1.93 -2.42 -17.94
C ARG A 142 1.70 -1.39 -16.83
N ARG A 143 2.50 -1.38 -15.75
CA ARG A 143 2.48 -0.36 -14.68
C ARG A 143 2.94 1.04 -15.15
N ALA A 144 3.59 1.14 -16.31
CA ALA A 144 3.92 2.42 -16.93
C ALA A 144 2.89 2.78 -18.01
N VAL A 145 2.38 4.01 -17.97
CA VAL A 145 1.58 4.56 -19.08
C VAL A 145 2.45 4.58 -20.35
N GLN A 146 1.88 4.24 -21.51
CA GLN A 146 2.66 4.24 -22.75
C GLN A 146 2.93 5.68 -23.18
N ILE A 147 4.10 5.88 -23.79
CA ILE A 147 4.41 7.12 -24.49
C ILE A 147 3.34 7.37 -25.57
N PRO A 148 2.85 8.61 -25.77
CA PRO A 148 1.84 8.89 -26.78
C PRO A 148 2.25 8.40 -28.18
N ALA A 149 1.29 7.81 -28.91
CA ALA A 149 1.56 7.16 -30.20
C ALA A 149 2.20 8.10 -31.24
N LYS A 150 1.87 9.40 -31.21
CA LYS A 150 2.49 10.41 -32.10
C LYS A 150 3.99 10.55 -31.86
N VAL A 151 4.43 10.47 -30.60
CA VAL A 151 5.84 10.60 -30.21
C VAL A 151 6.61 9.34 -30.59
N ILE A 152 5.99 8.17 -30.43
CA ILE A 152 6.58 6.90 -30.89
C ILE A 152 6.75 6.90 -32.41
N LYS A 153 5.73 7.33 -33.16
CA LYS A 153 5.80 7.48 -34.63
C LYS A 153 6.87 8.48 -35.08
N ALA A 154 7.21 9.46 -34.24
CA ALA A 154 8.28 10.42 -34.49
C ALA A 154 9.69 9.87 -34.19
N GLY A 155 9.81 8.62 -33.74
CA GLY A 155 11.09 7.91 -33.57
C GLY A 155 11.49 7.61 -32.12
N LEU A 156 10.69 8.00 -31.11
CA LEU A 156 11.00 7.66 -29.72
C LEU A 156 10.64 6.20 -29.42
N GLN A 157 11.56 5.46 -28.78
CA GLN A 157 11.29 4.10 -28.34
C GLN A 157 10.18 4.08 -27.28
N GLY A 158 9.14 3.26 -27.51
CA GLY A 158 8.05 3.07 -26.55
C GLY A 158 8.52 2.34 -25.28
N ASN A 159 7.77 2.53 -24.18
CA ASN A 159 7.97 1.76 -22.96
C ASN A 159 7.76 0.26 -23.24
N PRO A 160 8.54 -0.62 -22.58
CA PRO A 160 8.38 -2.07 -22.73
C PRO A 160 6.94 -2.54 -22.45
N ARG A 161 6.51 -3.58 -23.15
CA ARG A 161 5.22 -4.25 -22.98
C ARG A 161 5.44 -5.76 -22.98
N ASN A 162 4.61 -6.47 -22.23
CA ASN A 162 4.48 -7.91 -22.38
C ASN A 162 3.68 -8.15 -23.67
N ASN A 163 4.23 -8.94 -24.58
CA ASN A 163 3.52 -9.37 -25.80
C ASN A 163 2.45 -10.42 -25.45
#